data_AF-A0A7Y4QMN0-F1
#
_entry.id   AF-A0A7Y4QMN0-F1
#
_cell.length_a   1.000
_cell.length_b   1.000
_cell.length_c   1.000
_cell.angle_alpha   90.00
_cell.angle_beta   90.00
_cell.angle_gamma   90.00
#
_symmetry.space_group_name_H-M   'P 1'
#
loop_
_entity.id
_entity.type
_entity.pdbx_description
1 polymer ?
#
loop_
_entity_poly.entity_id
_entity_poly.type
_entity_poly.pdbx_seq_one_letter_code
_entity_poly.pdbx_strand_id
1 'polypeptide(L)' 'VIAVPTSVGYGASFGGVAALLGMLNSCGSGVTVVNIDNGFGGGYAASQINALAESALPRSGTRSTKK' A
#
# COMPACT_ATOMS: atom_id res chain seq x y z
N VAL A 1 -2.46 5.92 -0.73
CA VAL A 1 -1.43 5.37 -1.65
C VAL A 1 -0.56 4.41 -0.88
N ILE A 2 -0.14 3.28 -1.45
CA ILE A 2 0.78 2.34 -0.80
C ILE A 2 2.10 2.34 -1.55
N ALA A 3 3.17 2.69 -0.86
CA ALA A 3 4.50 2.83 -1.42
C ALA A 3 5.38 1.64 -1.01
N VAL A 4 5.88 0.91 -2.01
CA VAL A 4 6.74 -0.27 -1.84
C VAL A 4 8.13 0.08 -2.38
N PRO A 5 9.12 0.41 -1.53
CA PRO A 5 10.47 0.71 -2.00
C PRO A 5 11.13 -0.55 -2.54
N THR A 6 11.81 -0.45 -3.68
CA THR A 6 12.51 -1.59 -4.30
C THR A 6 13.98 -1.59 -3.95
N SER A 7 14.56 -2.75 -3.66
CA SER A 7 16.01 -2.85 -3.42
C SER A 7 16.84 -2.64 -4.69
N VAL A 8 16.24 -2.91 -5.85
CA VAL A 8 16.84 -2.74 -7.17
C VAL A 8 16.59 -1.33 -7.71
N GLY A 9 17.61 -0.78 -8.35
CA GLY A 9 17.58 0.55 -8.97
C GLY A 9 18.97 0.92 -9.47
N TYR A 10 19.04 1.83 -10.46
CA TYR A 10 20.32 2.29 -11.01
C TYR A 10 21.00 3.31 -10.09
N GLY A 11 22.33 3.21 -9.97
CA GLY A 11 23.14 4.17 -9.22
C GLY A 11 23.04 3.99 -7.70
N ALA A 12 22.79 5.09 -6.98
CA ALA A 12 22.79 5.18 -5.51
C ALA A 12 21.53 4.58 -4.85
N SER A 13 21.09 3.39 -5.29
CA SER A 13 19.94 2.69 -4.69
C SER A 13 20.19 2.33 -3.22
N PHE A 14 21.44 1.95 -2.89
CA PHE A 14 21.83 1.44 -1.58
C PHE A 14 20.89 0.34 -1.08
N GLY A 15 20.58 -0.63 -1.96
CA GLY A 15 19.67 -1.73 -1.64
C GLY A 15 18.25 -1.26 -1.31
N GLY A 16 17.80 -0.14 -1.88
CA GLY A 16 16.46 0.43 -1.65
C GLY A 16 16.36 1.43 -0.51
N VAL A 17 17.46 1.69 0.23
CA VAL A 17 17.46 2.71 1.31
C VAL A 17 17.18 4.10 0.77
N ALA A 18 17.71 4.44 -0.42
CA ALA A 18 17.42 5.73 -1.05
C ALA A 18 15.92 5.88 -1.38
N ALA A 19 15.31 4.82 -1.92
CA ALA A 19 13.87 4.80 -2.22
C ALA A 19 13.02 4.86 -0.94
N LEU A 20 13.37 4.08 0.08
CA LEU A 20 12.68 4.06 1.37
C LEU A 20 12.68 5.46 2.03
N LEU A 21 13.86 6.09 2.13
CA LEU A 21 13.99 7.42 2.73
C LEU A 21 13.25 8.48 1.91
N GLY A 22 13.32 8.42 0.57
CA GLY A 22 12.57 9.32 -0.30
C GLY A 22 11.05 9.19 -0.13
N MET A 23 10.54 7.95 -0.04
CA MET A 23 9.11 7.69 0.20
C MET A 23 8.65 8.21 1.57
N LEU A 24 9.43 7.97 2.63
CA LEU A 24 9.13 8.46 3.99
C LEU A 24 9.20 9.98 4.10
N ASN A 25 10.14 10.61 3.39
CA ASN A 25 10.32 12.07 3.40
C ASN A 25 9.35 12.82 2.45
N SER A 26 8.51 12.11 1.68
CA SER A 26 7.62 12.74 0.69
C SER A 26 6.53 13.62 1.31
N CYS A 27 6.23 13.46 2.60
CA CYS A 27 5.15 14.16 3.32
C CYS A 27 3.77 14.09 2.63
N GLY A 28 3.55 13.13 1.73
CA GLY A 28 2.27 12.92 1.07
C GLY A 28 1.24 12.37 2.06
N SER A 29 0.16 13.10 2.29
CA SER A 29 -0.93 12.65 3.16
C SER A 29 -1.51 11.31 2.68
N GLY A 30 -1.70 10.37 3.61
CA GLY A 30 -2.28 9.06 3.30
C GLY A 30 -1.38 8.12 2.48
N VAL A 31 -0.06 8.32 2.54
CA VAL A 31 0.93 7.37 2.03
C VAL A 31 1.26 6.34 3.12
N THR A 32 1.07 5.07 2.81
CA THR A 32 1.55 3.94 3.64
C THR A 32 2.81 3.39 3.01
N VAL A 33 3.96 3.55 3.66
CA VAL A 33 5.23 2.98 3.22
C VAL A 33 5.44 1.62 3.88
N VAL A 34 5.78 0.60 3.11
CA VAL A 34 6.13 -0.73 3.62
C VAL A 34 7.64 -0.98 3.53
N ASN A 35 8.12 -2.09 4.10
CA ASN A 35 9.52 -2.49 4.00
C ASN A 35 9.97 -2.66 2.53
N ILE A 36 11.29 -2.56 2.32
CA ILE A 36 11.91 -2.78 1.02
C ILE A 36 11.51 -4.15 0.46
N ASP A 37 11.11 -4.16 -0.81
CA ASP A 37 10.59 -5.30 -1.58
C ASP A 37 9.37 -6.01 -0.98
N ASN A 38 8.74 -5.44 0.06
CA ASN A 38 7.61 -6.07 0.74
C ASN A 38 6.29 -5.82 -0.02
N GLY A 39 6.22 -6.32 -1.25
CA GLY A 39 5.02 -6.24 -2.09
C GLY A 39 3.83 -6.99 -1.48
N PHE A 40 4.08 -8.09 -0.76
CA PHE A 40 3.04 -8.82 -0.02
C PHE A 40 2.40 -7.94 1.06
N GLY A 41 3.21 -7.29 1.90
CA GLY A 41 2.73 -6.36 2.92
C GLY A 41 1.96 -5.19 2.33
N GLY A 42 2.38 -4.70 1.15
CA GLY A 42 1.64 -3.70 0.40
C GLY A 42 0.25 -4.17 -0.05
N GLY A 43 0.16 -5.37 -0.61
CA GLY A 43 -1.12 -5.97 -1.01
C GLY A 43 -2.03 -6.30 0.18
N TYR A 44 -1.47 -6.78 1.27
CA TYR A 44 -2.20 -7.04 2.52
C TYR A 44 -2.79 -5.75 3.10
N ALA A 45 -1.98 -4.67 3.18
CA ALA A 45 -2.46 -3.37 3.61
C ALA A 45 -3.57 -2.84 2.69
N ALA A 46 -3.46 -3.03 1.37
CA ALA A 46 -4.51 -2.66 0.42
C ALA A 46 -5.83 -3.40 0.70
N SER A 47 -5.76 -4.71 0.94
CA SER A 47 -6.94 -5.53 1.24
C SER A 47 -7.64 -5.08 2.52
N GLN A 48 -6.86 -4.80 3.57
CA GLN A 48 -7.39 -4.27 4.84
C GLN A 48 -8.08 -2.92 4.64
N ILE A 49 -7.47 -2.01 3.88
CA ILE A 49 -8.08 -0.71 3.55
C ILE A 49 -9.41 -0.90 2.80
N ASN A 50 -9.45 -1.80 1.81
CA ASN A 50 -10.68 -2.12 1.07
C ASN A 50 -11.78 -2.69 1.99
N ALA A 51 -11.44 -3.61 2.89
CA ALA A 51 -12.39 -4.19 3.83
C ALA A 51 -12.97 -3.13 4.78
N LEU A 52 -12.14 -2.20 5.26
CA LEU A 52 -12.59 -1.07 6.07
C LEU A 52 -13.52 -0.14 5.27
N ALA A 53 -13.19 0.17 4.01
CA ALA A 53 -14.03 0.99 3.15
C ALA A 53 -15.40 0.34 2.87
N GLU A 54 -15.44 -0.97 2.60
CA GLU A 54 -16.69 -1.75 2.43
C GLU A 54 -17.54 -1.71 3.72
N SER A 55 -16.90 -1.72 4.89
CA SER A 55 -17.61 -1.65 6.18
C SER A 55 -18.15 -0.25 6.52
N ALA A 56 -17.50 0.80 6.01
CA ALA A 56 -17.83 2.20 6.31
C ALA A 56 -18.94 2.78 5.41
N LEU A 57 -19.24 2.13 4.28
CA LEU A 57 -20.29 2.56 3.36
C LEU A 57 -21.67 2.01 3.82
N PRO A 58 -22.76 2.81 3.72
CA PRO A 58 -24.10 2.27 3.91
C PRO A 58 -24.28 1.15 2.88
N ARG A 59 -24.59 -0.05 3.36
CA ARG A 59 -24.86 -1.19 2.48
C ARG A 59 -26.11 -0.89 1.66
N SER A 60 -25.94 -0.23 0.52
CA SER A 60 -26.96 -0.16 -0.52
C SER A 60 -27.34 -1.60 -0.84
N GLY A 61 -28.62 -1.90 -0.69
CA GLY A 61 -29.15 -3.25 -0.57
C GLY A 61 -28.63 -4.23 -1.63
N THR A 62 -28.60 -5.50 -1.22
CA THR A 62 -28.44 -6.70 -2.07
C THR A 62 -27.02 -7.01 -2.60
N ARG A 63 -26.29 -7.82 -1.82
CA ARG A 63 -25.59 -8.97 -2.41
C ARG A 63 -26.26 -10.24 -1.90
N SER A 64 -27.55 -10.39 -2.22
CA SER A 64 -28.27 -11.66 -2.12
C SER A 64 -28.33 -12.27 -3.52
N THR A 65 -27.99 -13.56 -3.59
CA THR A 65 -28.16 -14.48 -4.72
C THR A 65 -27.38 -14.20 -6.01
N LYS A 66 -26.27 -14.93 -6.18
CA LYS A 66 -26.30 -16.00 -7.17
C LYS A 66 -25.52 -17.20 -6.65
N LYS A 67 -26.22 -18.34 -6.71
CA LYS A 67 -25.79 -19.69 -6.35
C LYS A 67 -24.41 -20.04 -6.92
#